data_AF-A0A920NIF6-F1
#
_entry.id   AF-A0A920NIF6-F1
#
_cell.length_a   1.000
_cell.length_b   1.000
_cell.length_c   1.000
_cell.angle_alpha   90.00
_cell.angle_beta   90.00
_cell.angle_gamma   90.00
#
_symmetry.space_group_name_H-M   'P 1'
#
loop_
_entity.id
_entity.type
_entity.pdbx_description
1 polymer ?
#
loop_
_entity_poly.entity_id
_entity_poly.type
_entity_poly.pdbx_seq_one_letter_code
_entity_poly.pdbx_strand_id
1 'polypeptide(L)'
;MPGHADLYFSDKNFEILKKLNKKSEDLQISPIQLAISWAINHSEISSVLIGARTTDHIDNSIKATQINLSVSDKSEMDSWII
;
A
#
# COMPACT_ATOMS: atom_id res chain seq x y z
N MET A 1 15.05 -0.19 -19.22
CA MET A 1 14.46 -1.55 -19.22
C MET A 1 12.98 -1.45 -19.59
N PRO A 2 12.61 -1.47 -20.89
CA PRO A 2 11.22 -1.26 -21.34
C PRO A 2 10.32 -2.53 -21.29
N GLY A 3 10.88 -3.73 -21.14
CA GLY A 3 10.19 -5.00 -21.44
C GLY A 3 9.04 -5.44 -20.52
N HIS A 4 8.65 -4.64 -19.50
CA HIS A 4 7.58 -4.99 -18.56
C HIS A 4 6.61 -3.83 -18.30
N ALA A 5 6.72 -2.73 -19.03
CA ALA A 5 5.90 -1.53 -18.78
C ALA A 5 4.39 -1.87 -18.83
N ASP A 6 3.96 -2.64 -19.82
CA ASP A 6 2.54 -2.97 -20.01
C ASP A 6 1.97 -3.84 -18.88
N LEU A 7 2.81 -4.60 -18.15
CA LEU A 7 2.39 -5.36 -16.98
C LEU A 7 2.08 -4.47 -15.77
N TYR A 8 2.79 -3.35 -15.64
CA TYR A 8 2.62 -2.41 -14.53
C TYR A 8 1.64 -1.29 -14.86
N PHE A 9 1.69 -0.76 -16.08
CA PHE A 9 0.93 0.39 -16.55
C PHE A 9 -0.24 -0.05 -17.44
N SER A 10 -1.21 -0.73 -16.83
CA SER A 10 -2.46 -1.13 -17.48
C SER A 10 -3.65 -0.35 -16.92
N ASP A 11 -4.71 -0.21 -17.71
CA ASP A 11 -5.97 0.43 -17.26
C ASP A 11 -6.50 -0.22 -15.98
N LYS A 12 -6.43 -1.56 -15.88
CA LYS A 12 -6.80 -2.31 -14.68
C LYS A 12 -6.02 -1.84 -13.45
N ASN A 13 -4.69 -1.74 -13.56
CA ASN A 13 -3.84 -1.32 -12.45
C ASN A 13 -4.08 0.14 -12.06
N PHE A 14 -4.36 1.02 -13.03
CA PHE A 14 -4.71 2.40 -12.76
C PHE A 14 -6.07 2.54 -12.04
N GLU A 15 -7.05 1.71 -12.37
CA GLU A 15 -8.32 1.67 -11.63
C GLU A 15 -8.14 1.19 -10.19
N ILE A 16 -7.31 0.16 -9.97
CA ILE A 16 -6.96 -0.28 -8.61
C ILE A 16 -6.22 0.84 -7.85
N LEU A 17 -5.31 1.55 -8.50
CA LEU A 17 -4.59 2.68 -7.90
C LEU A 17 -5.55 3.80 -7.46
N LYS A 18 -6.59 4.11 -8.26
CA LYS A 18 -7.63 5.08 -7.86
C LYS A 18 -8.35 4.64 -6.59
N LYS A 19 -8.71 3.36 -6.48
CA LYS A 19 -9.36 2.81 -5.27
C LYS A 19 -8.43 2.85 -4.05
N LEU A 20 -7.15 2.50 -4.22
CA LEU A 20 -6.14 2.61 -3.16
C LEU A 20 -5.98 4.05 -2.66
N ASN A 21 -5.91 5.02 -3.57
CA ASN A 21 -5.86 6.44 -3.20
C ASN A 21 -7.10 6.84 -2.41
N LYS A 22 -8.30 6.48 -2.90
CA LYS A 22 -9.54 6.78 -2.20
C LYS A 22 -9.59 6.16 -0.79
N LYS A 23 -9.16 4.91 -0.67
CA LYS A 23 -9.09 4.21 0.62
C LYS A 23 -8.13 4.89 1.59
N SER A 24 -6.98 5.36 1.11
CA SER A 24 -6.01 6.08 1.93
C SER A 24 -6.59 7.42 2.45
N GLU A 25 -7.37 8.12 1.62
CA GLU A 25 -8.09 9.33 2.04
C GLU A 25 -9.14 9.03 3.11
N ASP A 26 -9.93 7.98 2.94
CA ASP A 26 -10.99 7.58 3.88
C ASP A 26 -10.40 7.18 5.24
N LEU A 27 -9.22 6.56 5.24
CA LEU A 27 -8.47 6.22 6.45
C LEU A 27 -7.61 7.38 6.99
N GLN A 28 -7.58 8.52 6.30
CA GLN A 28 -6.78 9.70 6.64
C GLN A 28 -5.27 9.43 6.76
N ILE A 29 -4.75 8.57 5.87
CA ILE A 29 -3.33 8.19 5.81
C ILE A 29 -2.80 8.40 4.40
N SER A 30 -1.47 8.44 4.22
CA SER A 30 -0.90 8.51 2.87
C SER A 30 -1.01 7.16 2.13
N PRO A 31 -1.01 7.15 0.78
CA PRO A 31 -0.97 5.91 0.02
C PRO A 31 0.24 5.02 0.37
N ILE A 32 1.37 5.63 0.71
CA ILE A 32 2.58 4.92 1.15
C ILE A 32 2.36 4.27 2.51
N GLN A 33 1.72 4.97 3.44
CA GLN A 33 1.35 4.41 4.75
C GLN A 33 0.36 3.25 4.59
N LEU A 34 -0.63 3.37 3.71
CA LEU A 34 -1.56 2.28 3.40
C LEU A 34 -0.82 1.04 2.87
N ALA A 35 0.11 1.21 1.93
CA ALA A 35 0.87 0.09 1.38
C ALA A 35 1.76 -0.63 2.43
N ILE A 36 2.50 0.14 3.24
CA ILE A 36 3.39 -0.43 4.26
C ILE A 36 2.57 -1.09 5.39
N SER A 37 1.52 -0.42 5.85
CA SER A 37 0.61 -0.97 6.88
C SER A 37 -0.04 -2.26 6.40
N TRP A 38 -0.51 -2.32 5.15
CA TRP A 38 -1.03 -3.56 4.56
C TRP A 38 0.00 -4.68 4.62
N ALA A 39 1.25 -4.43 4.21
CA ALA A 39 2.31 -5.45 4.23
C ALA A 39 2.62 -5.97 5.64
N ILE A 40 2.76 -5.08 6.64
CA ILE A 40 3.16 -5.47 8.01
C ILE A 40 2.01 -6.07 8.84
N ASN A 41 0.75 -5.88 8.43
CA ASN A 41 -0.44 -6.36 9.15
C ASN A 41 -0.74 -7.87 8.93
N HIS A 42 0.22 -8.63 8.41
CA HIS A 42 0.14 -10.09 8.22
C HIS A 42 1.04 -10.78 9.25
N SER A 43 0.49 -11.70 10.03
CA SER A 43 1.22 -12.40 11.11
C SER A 43 2.42 -13.21 10.63
N GLU A 44 2.40 -13.62 9.36
CA GLU A 44 3.44 -14.41 8.69
C GLU A 44 4.63 -13.55 8.25
N ILE A 45 4.47 -12.22 8.19
CA ILE A 45 5.52 -11.30 7.74
C ILE A 45 6.35 -10.85 8.93
N SER A 46 7.62 -11.27 8.98
CA SER A 46 8.53 -10.88 10.06
C SER A 46 9.05 -9.44 9.94
N SER A 47 9.17 -8.91 8.72
CA SER A 47 9.69 -7.56 8.46
C SER A 47 9.34 -7.08 7.04
N VAL A 48 9.31 -5.76 6.85
CA VAL A 48 9.10 -5.08 5.57
C VAL A 48 10.35 -4.26 5.23
N LEU A 49 10.94 -4.50 4.06
CA LEU A 49 12.11 -3.75 3.59
C LEU A 49 11.67 -2.45 2.89
N ILE A 50 12.14 -1.31 3.39
CA ILE A 50 11.82 0.01 2.85
C ILE A 50 13.07 0.65 2.25
N GLY A 51 13.00 1.05 0.98
CA GLY A 51 14.01 1.88 0.34
C GLY A 51 13.73 3.37 0.54
N ALA A 52 14.65 4.08 1.19
CA ALA A 52 14.53 5.52 1.44
C ALA A 52 15.62 6.32 0.72
N ARG A 53 15.28 7.54 0.28
CA ARG A 53 16.23 8.53 -0.27
C ARG A 53 16.35 9.78 0.61
N THR A 54 15.44 9.94 1.57
CA THR A 54 15.36 11.05 2.52
C THR A 54 14.91 10.51 3.87
N THR A 55 15.14 11.26 4.95
CA THR A 55 14.70 10.92 6.30
C THR A 55 13.18 10.87 6.41
N ASP A 56 12.48 11.77 5.70
CA ASP A 56 11.01 11.82 5.72
C ASP A 56 10.35 10.52 5.21
N HIS A 57 11.03 9.77 4.33
CA HIS A 57 10.56 8.45 3.90
C HIS A 57 10.63 7.44 5.05
N ILE A 58 11.68 7.51 5.88
CA ILE A 58 11.84 6.65 7.06
C ILE A 58 10.76 7.01 8.08
N ASP A 59 10.57 8.30 8.37
CA ASP A 59 9.55 8.77 9.32
C ASP A 59 8.14 8.34 8.92
N ASN A 60 7.80 8.45 7.63
CA ASN A 60 6.52 7.97 7.11
C ASN A 60 6.35 6.46 7.27
N SER A 61 7.43 5.70 7.06
CA SER A 61 7.40 4.24 7.16
C SER A 61 7.26 3.78 8.61
N ILE A 62 7.94 4.44 9.54
CA ILE A 62 7.78 4.19 10.98
C ILE A 62 6.33 4.46 11.41
N LYS A 63 5.75 5.60 11.00
CA LYS A 63 4.33 5.90 11.28
C LYS A 63 3.40 4.81 10.73
N ALA A 64 3.70 4.27 9.55
CA ALA A 64 2.91 3.20 8.95
C ALA A 64 2.86 1.91 9.78
N THR A 65 3.93 1.60 10.53
CA THR A 65 3.97 0.41 11.42
C THR A 65 2.98 0.47 12.58
N GLN A 66 2.46 1.66 12.90
CA GLN A 66 1.51 1.87 13.99
C GLN A 66 0.05 1.84 13.52
N ILE A 67 -0.18 1.66 12.21
CA ILE A 67 -1.51 1.61 11.61
C ILE A 67 -1.98 0.16 11.58
N ASN A 68 -3.12 -0.12 12.21
CA ASN A 68 -3.78 -1.41 12.17
C ASN A 68 -4.94 -1.34 11.18
N LEU A 69 -4.85 -2.11 10.10
CA LEU A 69 -5.95 -2.23 9.13
C LEU A 69 -6.94 -3.28 9.64
N SER A 70 -8.23 -2.93 9.63
CA SER A 70 -9.26 -3.89 10.03
C SER A 70 -9.38 -5.02 9.02
N VAL A 71 -10.00 -6.13 9.42
CA VAL A 71 -10.32 -7.23 8.51
C VAL A 71 -11.20 -6.74 7.35
N SER A 72 -12.10 -5.79 7.62
CA SER A 72 -12.96 -5.18 6.59
C SER A 72 -12.16 -4.40 5.57
N ASP A 73 -11.16 -3.61 6.01
CA ASP A 73 -10.32 -2.82 5.11
C ASP A 73 -9.53 -3.72 4.15
N LYS A 74 -8.94 -4.79 4.68
CA LYS A 74 -8.19 -5.76 3.89
C LYS A 74 -9.11 -6.49 2.90
N SER A 75 -10.27 -6.96 3.37
CA SER A 75 -11.25 -7.68 2.54
C SER A 75 -11.78 -6.82 1.39
N GLU A 76 -12.00 -5.53 1.64
CA GLU A 76 -12.39 -4.58 0.60
C GLU A 76 -11.31 -4.45 -0.47
N MET A 77 -10.04 -4.28 -0.06
CA MET A 77 -8.91 -4.16 -0.99
C MET A 77 -8.72 -5.42 -1.84
N ASP A 78 -8.85 -6.60 -1.23
CA ASP A 78 -8.72 -7.89 -1.91
C ASP A 78 -9.80 -8.09 -2.99
N SER A 79 -10.98 -7.52 -2.80
CA SER A 79 -12.10 -7.63 -3.73
C SER A 79 -11.90 -6.88 -5.05
N TRP A 80 -10.86 -6.04 -5.18
CA TRP A 80 -10.65 -5.22 -6.38
C TRP A 80 -9.88 -5.95 -7.50
N ILE A 81 -9.27 -7.09 -7.18
CA ILE A 81 -8.42 -7.85 -8.10
C ILE A 81 -9.22 -8.92 -8.84
N ILE A 82 -10.34 -9.37 -8.23
CA ILE A 82 -11.29 -10.38 -8.71
C ILE A 82 -12.19 -9.80 -9.80
#